data_AF-A0AAJ3NAB3-F1
#
_entry.id   AF-A0AAJ3NAB3-F1
#
_cell.length_a   1.000
_cell.length_b   1.000
_cell.length_c   1.000
_cell.angle_alpha   90.00
_cell.angle_beta   90.00
_cell.angle_gamma   90.00
#
_symmetry.space_group_name_H-M   'P 1'
#
loop_
_entity.id
_entity.type
_entity.pdbx_description
1 polymer ?
#
loop_
_entity_poly.entity_id
_entity_poly.type
_entity_poly.pdbx_seq_one_letter_code
_entity_poly.pdbx_strand_id
1 'polypeptide(L)' 'MKEMNNNTKREYVAPELNCVLIEIEQGIAAGSATLRVGAAGSDDTPQVQDWNDAGGIGDGGADF' A
#
# COMPACT_ATOMS: atom_id res chain seq x y z
N MET A 1 53.48 -15.17 -33.15
CA MET A 1 52.98 -15.23 -31.76
C MET A 1 51.74 -16.10 -31.76
N LYS A 2 51.64 -17.05 -30.83
CA LYS A 2 50.53 -18.01 -30.76
C LYS A 2 49.45 -17.41 -29.87
N GLU A 3 48.25 -17.16 -30.39
CA GLU A 3 47.13 -16.67 -29.59
C GLU A 3 46.78 -17.70 -28.50
N MET A 4 46.74 -17.26 -27.25
CA MET A 4 46.29 -18.09 -26.12
C MET A 4 44.77 -18.10 -26.12
N ASN A 5 44.19 -19.24 -26.49
CA ASN A 5 42.76 -19.47 -26.46
C ASN A 5 42.30 -19.61 -24.99
N ASN A 6 41.82 -18.52 -24.39
CA ASN A 6 41.34 -18.44 -23.01
C ASN A 6 39.97 -19.12 -22.78
N ASN A 7 39.61 -20.12 -23.58
CA ASN A 7 38.32 -20.81 -23.52
C ASN A 7 38.29 -21.92 -22.46
N THR A 8 38.68 -21.61 -21.23
CA THR A 8 38.45 -22.52 -20.10
C THR A 8 36.95 -22.56 -19.81
N LYS A 9 36.30 -23.69 -20.11
CA LYS A 9 34.90 -23.92 -19.76
C LYS A 9 34.76 -23.80 -18.24
N ARG A 10 33.86 -22.94 -17.78
CA ARG A 10 33.53 -22.80 -16.36
C ARG A 10 32.55 -23.89 -15.96
N GLU A 11 32.70 -24.41 -14.75
CA GLU A 11 31.75 -25.35 -14.17
C GLU A 11 30.40 -24.65 -13.96
N TYR A 12 29.33 -25.36 -14.29
CA TYR A 12 27.97 -24.86 -14.08
C TYR A 12 27.59 -25.05 -12.60
N VAL A 13 27.09 -23.98 -11.98
CA VAL A 13 26.53 -24.02 -10.64
C VAL A 13 25.02 -23.84 -10.76
N ALA A 14 24.26 -24.86 -10.36
CA ALA A 14 22.80 -24.81 -10.39
C ALA A 14 22.28 -23.80 -9.34
N PRO A 15 21.19 -23.06 -9.63
CA PRO A 15 20.56 -22.19 -8.64
C PRO A 15 19.86 -23.02 -7.56
N GLU A 16 19.87 -22.51 -6.32
CA GLU A 16 19.20 -23.14 -5.17
C GLU A 16 18.10 -22.21 -4.63
N LEU A 17 16.98 -22.81 -4.19
CA LEU A 17 15.84 -22.10 -3.61
C LEU A 17 15.68 -22.53 -2.15
N ASN A 18 15.69 -21.55 -1.24
CA ASN A 18 15.41 -21.77 0.18
C ASN A 18 14.00 -21.27 0.49
N CYS A 19 13.10 -22.19 0.84
CA CYS A 19 11.74 -21.88 1.28
C CYS A 19 11.63 -22.11 2.79
N VAL A 20 11.16 -21.09 3.50
CA VAL A 20 10.81 -21.19 4.92
C VAL A 20 9.29 -21.11 5.02
N LEU A 21 8.66 -22.18 5.49
CA LEU A 21 7.24 -22.17 5.84
C LEU A 21 7.09 -21.58 7.24
N ILE A 22 6.33 -20.49 7.37
CA ILE A 22 6.01 -19.89 8.65
C ILE A 22 4.52 -20.14 8.89
N GLU A 23 4.21 -20.89 9.95
CA GLU A 23 2.84 -21.08 10.40
C GLU A 23 2.46 -19.93 11.34
N ILE A 24 1.36 -19.24 11.02
CA ILE A 24 0.78 -18.22 11.89
C ILE A 24 -0.32 -18.87 12.73
N GLU A 25 -0.44 -18.46 13.98
CA GLU A 25 -1.53 -18.92 14.86
C GLU A 25 -2.91 -18.66 14.24
N GLN A 26 -3.88 -19.52 14.55
CA GLN A 26 -5.27 -19.30 14.14
C GLN A 26 -5.89 -18.19 14.99
N GLY A 27 -5.69 -16.94 14.57
CA GLY A 27 -6.40 -15.79 15.10
C GLY A 27 -7.72 -15.57 14.35
N ILE A 28 -8.86 -15.63 15.04
CA ILE A 28 -10.08 -15.04 14.50
C ILE A 28 -9.86 -13.52 14.53
N ALA A 29 -9.75 -12.88 13.36
CA ALA A 29 -9.90 -11.43 13.23
C ALA A 29 -11.37 -11.03 13.46
N ALA A 30 -11.91 -11.34 14.65
CA ALA A 30 -13.26 -10.99 15.03
C ALA A 30 -13.22 -9.64 15.72
N GLY A 31 -13.86 -8.66 15.08
CA GLY A 31 -13.94 -7.29 15.56
C GLY A 31 -13.26 -6.31 14.62
N SER A 32 -13.64 -6.31 13.33
CA SER A 32 -13.46 -5.11 12.53
C SER A 32 -14.27 -3.97 13.17
N ALA A 33 -13.72 -2.75 13.15
CA ALA A 33 -14.47 -1.59 13.59
C ALA A 33 -15.74 -1.47 12.73
N THR A 34 -16.91 -1.44 13.36
CA THR A 34 -18.14 -1.05 12.66
C THR A 34 -18.16 0.47 12.59
N LEU A 35 -17.56 1.02 11.53
CA LEU A 35 -17.66 2.46 11.25
C LEU A 35 -18.97 2.72 10.52
N ARG A 36 -19.91 3.41 11.16
CA ARG A 36 -21.05 4.02 10.47
C ARG A 36 -20.65 5.43 10.07
N VAL A 37 -20.58 5.67 8.76
CA VAL A 37 -20.23 6.98 8.20
C VAL A 37 -21.51 7.71 7.83
N GLY A 38 -21.80 8.83 8.51
CA GLY A 38 -23.00 9.62 8.26
C GLY A 38 -22.98 10.94 9.03
N ALA A 39 -23.89 11.84 8.66
CA ALA A 39 -24.10 13.10 9.38
C ALA A 39 -24.59 12.85 10.82
N ALA A 40 -24.32 13.79 11.73
CA ALA A 40 -24.79 13.69 13.11
C ALA A 40 -26.32 13.45 13.17
N GLY A 41 -26.73 12.30 13.71
CA GLY A 41 -28.15 11.91 13.80
C GLY A 41 -28.70 11.13 12.58
N SER A 42 -27.88 10.81 11.57
CA SER A 42 -28.27 9.94 10.45
C SER A 42 -27.13 9.03 10.03
N ASP A 43 -27.27 7.74 10.32
CA ASP A 43 -26.21 6.73 10.20
C ASP A 43 -25.80 6.35 8.75
N ASP A 44 -26.50 6.84 7.73
CA ASP A 44 -26.24 6.47 6.32
C ASP A 44 -26.37 7.67 5.36
N THR A 45 -26.51 8.89 5.89
CA THR A 45 -26.59 10.10 5.06
C THR A 45 -25.22 10.77 5.01
N PRO A 46 -24.56 10.84 3.83
CA PRO A 46 -23.29 11.56 3.73
C PRO A 46 -23.49 13.03 4.13
N GLN A 47 -22.52 13.59 4.84
CA GLN A 47 -22.52 15.03 5.12
C GLN A 47 -22.25 15.78 3.81
N VAL A 48 -23.30 16.36 3.22
CA VAL A 48 -23.24 17.01 1.89
C VAL A 48 -22.70 18.44 1.95
N GLN A 49 -22.53 19.02 3.15
CA GLN A 49 -22.06 20.39 3.34
C GLN A 49 -20.68 20.63 2.68
N ASP A 50 -19.76 19.66 2.73
CA ASP A 50 -18.40 19.86 2.21
C ASP A 50 -18.28 19.91 0.67
N TRP A 51 -19.29 19.49 -0.10
CA TRP A 51 -19.19 19.42 -1.57
C TRP A 51 -19.71 20.67 -2.29
N ASN A 52 -20.58 21.45 -1.66
CA ASN A 52 -21.14 22.68 -2.23
C ASN A 52 -20.65 23.96 -1.55
N ASP A 53 -19.87 23.85 -0.47
CA ASP A 53 -19.36 24.99 0.30
C ASP A 53 -18.18 25.71 -0.37
N ALA A 54 -18.07 25.63 -1.71
CA ALA A 54 -17.19 26.39 -2.60
C ALA A 54 -15.73 26.62 -2.13
N GLY A 55 -15.24 25.87 -1.15
CA GLY A 55 -14.01 26.16 -0.40
C GLY A 55 -13.93 27.62 0.04
N GLY A 56 -14.28 27.94 1.29
CA GLY A 56 -13.76 29.17 1.88
C GLY A 56 -12.23 29.08 1.90
N ILE A 57 -11.52 29.89 1.10
CA ILE A 57 -10.12 30.19 1.39
C ILE A 57 -10.14 30.73 2.81
N GLY A 58 -9.66 29.91 3.75
CA GLY A 58 -9.62 30.26 5.16
C GLY A 58 -8.98 31.63 5.31
N ASP A 59 -9.59 32.47 6.14
CA ASP A 59 -9.23 33.86 6.46
C ASP A 59 -7.74 34.16 6.24
N GLY A 60 -7.45 34.58 5.02
CA GLY A 60 -6.09 34.72 4.51
C GLY A 60 -6.17 35.73 3.39
N GLY A 61 -5.92 36.99 3.74
CA GLY A 61 -6.00 38.17 2.87
C GLY A 61 -5.53 37.87 1.45
N ALA A 62 -6.49 37.78 0.53
CA ALA A 62 -6.22 37.76 -0.89
C ALA A 62 -6.35 39.19 -1.39
N ASP A 63 -5.22 39.87 -1.46
CA ASP A 63 -5.06 41.14 -2.17
C ASP A 63 -5.14 40.86 -3.69
N PHE A 64 -6.31 41.13 -4.29
CA PHE A 64 -6.45 41.33 -5.73
C PHE A 64 -7.29 42.58 -6.00
#